data_AF-A0A7S3CAU1-F1
#
_entry.id   AF-A0A7S3CAU1-F1
#
_cell.length_a   1.000
_cell.length_b   1.000
_cell.length_c   1.000
_cell.angle_alpha   90.00
_cell.angle_beta   90.00
_cell.angle_gamma   90.00
#
_symmetry.space_group_name_H-M   'P 1'
#
loop_
_entity.id
_entity.type
_entity.pdbx_description
1 polymer ?
#
loop_
_entity_poly.entity_id
_entity_poly.type
_entity_poly.pdbx_seq_one_letter_code
_entity_poly.pdbx_strand_id
1 'polypeptide(L)'
;MTGAAQVMTSVELEVEATSGKDVGEITNETLESVHAGACAAPSGLGADLERRKRGIELLSELLRRRSREKLSCVREDQRIWRDDLKKRSRQRQRLAKKERIAQQQLKLGNPPGGHGVELGTKNRPCNRKVGWSVQEEIPEETGKEWRKYEQDKCRKVLLTFGAGEWNRIQGCLLEEHKQLVHGVNDIRNLTYTFLVALRENQEKQQEAKAPKKEGGGGGRQPVQSKEDAFLAGKIAEFESEGAKRILDLTNEWPKIDKLGLSWLRKLRLLDLIRDAALMGRDEERRQEFDDAMATISESSPPVDWWSIAADKALLLGVYKHGYGSFDKIREDPEYASAFTPDERNIEENLRKKEQFRHKPGCNCVSCAHPRNK
;
A
#
# COMPACT_ATOMS: atom_id res chain seq x y z
N MET A 1 28.24 -39.97 -65.34
CA MET A 1 28.51 -38.93 -64.33
C MET A 1 27.19 -38.26 -63.99
N THR A 2 26.43 -38.84 -63.07
CA THR A 2 25.16 -38.30 -62.58
C THR A 2 25.45 -37.70 -61.20
N GLY A 3 25.51 -36.38 -61.14
CA GLY A 3 25.71 -35.64 -59.89
C GLY A 3 24.49 -35.79 -59.00
N ALA A 4 24.66 -36.43 -57.85
CA ALA A 4 23.66 -36.41 -56.79
C ALA A 4 23.58 -34.99 -56.23
N ALA A 5 22.43 -34.32 -56.38
CA ALA A 5 22.15 -33.06 -55.70
C ALA A 5 22.14 -33.34 -54.19
N GLN A 6 23.16 -32.85 -53.50
CA GLN A 6 23.31 -33.00 -52.06
C GLN A 6 22.22 -32.16 -51.37
N VAL A 7 21.29 -32.83 -50.68
CA VAL A 7 20.21 -32.16 -49.94
C VAL A 7 20.84 -31.31 -48.84
N MET A 8 20.64 -30.00 -48.90
CA MET A 8 21.15 -29.08 -47.88
C MET A 8 20.44 -29.29 -46.55
N THR A 9 21.21 -29.22 -45.47
CA THR A 9 20.69 -29.21 -44.10
C THR A 9 20.09 -27.85 -43.74
N SER A 10 19.16 -27.82 -42.78
CA SER A 10 18.52 -26.58 -42.30
C SER A 10 19.54 -25.51 -41.88
N VAL A 11 20.67 -25.93 -41.30
CA VAL A 11 21.77 -25.06 -40.86
C VAL A 11 22.47 -24.39 -42.05
N GLU A 12 22.68 -25.13 -43.13
CA GLU A 12 23.35 -24.62 -44.33
C GLU A 12 22.49 -23.58 -45.04
N LEU A 13 21.16 -23.73 -45.03
CA LEU A 13 20.22 -22.72 -45.54
C LEU A 13 20.25 -21.44 -44.70
N GLU A 14 20.32 -21.56 -43.37
CA GLU A 14 20.39 -20.40 -42.47
C GLU A 14 21.72 -19.65 -42.60
N VAL A 15 22.84 -20.37 -42.73
CA VAL A 15 24.15 -19.74 -42.98
C VAL A 15 24.16 -19.02 -44.34
N GLU A 16 23.60 -19.64 -45.38
CA GLU A 16 23.51 -19.04 -46.71
C GLU A 16 22.60 -17.80 -46.74
N ALA A 17 21.52 -17.77 -45.97
CA ALA A 17 20.64 -16.61 -45.81
C ALA A 17 21.33 -15.38 -45.16
N THR A 18 22.50 -15.58 -44.53
CA THR A 18 23.33 -14.49 -43.99
C THR A 18 24.48 -14.07 -44.91
N SER A 19 24.59 -14.66 -46.10
CA SER A 19 25.60 -14.31 -47.09
C SER A 19 25.45 -12.85 -47.53
N GLY A 20 26.56 -12.10 -47.55
CA GLY A 20 26.59 -10.69 -47.95
C GLY A 20 26.20 -9.66 -46.87
N LYS A 21 25.78 -10.08 -45.67
CA LYS A 21 25.51 -9.16 -44.54
C LYS A 21 26.75 -8.98 -43.67
N ASP A 22 26.91 -7.83 -43.00
CA ASP A 22 27.93 -7.72 -41.96
C ASP A 22 27.54 -8.55 -40.72
N VAL A 23 28.52 -9.17 -40.07
CA VAL A 23 28.26 -10.06 -38.92
C VAL A 23 27.67 -9.29 -37.72
N GLY A 24 28.00 -8.00 -37.60
CA GLY A 24 27.47 -7.11 -36.57
C GLY A 24 25.98 -6.81 -36.69
N GLU A 25 25.44 -6.85 -37.91
CA GLU A 25 24.03 -6.50 -38.21
C GLU A 25 23.07 -7.68 -38.04
N ILE A 26 23.60 -8.89 -37.85
CA ILE A 26 22.79 -10.10 -37.69
C ILE A 26 22.18 -10.13 -36.29
N THR A 27 20.89 -10.47 -36.20
CA THR A 27 20.14 -10.55 -34.95
C THR A 27 20.65 -11.71 -34.08
N ASN A 28 20.52 -11.59 -32.76
CA ASN A 28 20.89 -12.67 -31.84
C ASN A 28 20.09 -13.96 -32.12
N GLU A 29 18.82 -13.84 -32.48
CA GLU A 29 17.96 -14.99 -32.80
C GLU A 29 18.51 -15.82 -33.97
N THR A 30 18.96 -15.15 -35.04
CA THR A 30 19.58 -15.85 -36.19
C THR A 30 20.91 -16.49 -35.81
N LEU A 31 21.74 -15.81 -35.00
CA LEU A 31 23.00 -16.40 -34.50
C LEU A 31 22.76 -17.62 -33.61
N GLU A 32 21.73 -17.59 -32.77
CA GLU A 32 21.35 -18.71 -31.90
C GLU A 32 20.75 -19.88 -32.68
N SER A 33 19.97 -19.60 -33.72
CA SER A 33 19.45 -20.61 -34.64
C SER A 33 20.58 -21.36 -35.36
N VAL A 34 21.55 -20.61 -35.91
CA VAL A 34 22.75 -21.19 -36.54
C VAL A 34 23.56 -22.02 -35.55
N HIS A 35 23.72 -21.57 -34.31
CA HIS A 35 24.39 -22.35 -33.26
C HIS A 35 23.64 -23.63 -32.91
N ALA A 36 22.32 -23.55 -32.68
CA ALA A 36 21.49 -24.71 -32.35
C ALA A 36 21.50 -25.73 -33.49
N GLY A 37 21.37 -25.25 -34.72
CA GLY A 37 21.50 -26.04 -35.93
C GLY A 37 22.86 -26.74 -36.02
N ALA A 38 23.95 -26.00 -35.87
CA ALA A 38 25.30 -26.56 -35.93
C ALA A 38 25.57 -27.61 -34.84
N CYS A 39 24.95 -27.49 -33.66
CA CYS A 39 25.04 -28.51 -32.62
C CYS A 39 24.19 -29.76 -32.91
N ALA A 40 23.05 -29.61 -33.61
CA ALA A 40 22.14 -30.69 -33.92
C ALA A 40 22.55 -31.49 -35.18
N ALA A 41 23.31 -30.88 -36.09
CA ALA A 41 23.73 -31.50 -37.33
C ALA A 41 24.89 -32.51 -37.11
N PRO A 42 24.80 -33.74 -37.64
CA PRO A 42 25.87 -34.75 -37.50
C PRO A 42 27.19 -34.34 -38.18
N SER A 43 27.12 -33.46 -39.18
CA SER A 43 28.28 -32.86 -39.88
C SER A 43 28.60 -31.43 -39.43
N GLY A 44 27.94 -30.93 -38.37
CA GLY A 44 28.13 -29.57 -37.86
C GLY A 44 27.74 -28.49 -38.88
N LEU A 45 28.74 -27.75 -39.39
CA LEU A 45 28.55 -26.66 -40.37
C LEU A 45 28.59 -27.13 -41.84
N GLY A 46 28.61 -28.44 -42.09
CA GLY A 46 28.66 -29.00 -43.44
C GLY A 46 30.08 -29.13 -44.01
N ALA A 47 30.15 -29.62 -45.25
CA ALA A 47 31.41 -29.92 -45.95
C ALA A 47 31.92 -28.74 -46.81
N ASP A 48 31.07 -27.76 -47.11
CA ASP A 48 31.43 -26.58 -47.90
C ASP A 48 32.33 -25.63 -47.09
N LEU A 49 33.50 -25.30 -47.66
CA LEU A 49 34.53 -24.51 -46.97
C LEU A 49 34.09 -23.06 -46.72
N GLU A 50 33.41 -22.43 -47.68
CA GLU A 50 33.01 -21.02 -47.56
C GLU A 50 31.86 -20.85 -46.56
N ARG A 51 30.87 -21.74 -46.61
CA ARG A 51 29.79 -21.78 -45.61
C ARG A 51 30.33 -22.08 -44.22
N ARG A 52 31.30 -23.00 -44.09
CA ARG A 52 31.92 -23.29 -42.80
C ARG A 52 32.68 -22.09 -42.22
N LYS A 53 33.45 -21.37 -43.04
CA LYS A 53 34.10 -20.12 -42.61
C LYS A 53 33.08 -19.12 -42.10
N ARG A 54 32.00 -18.91 -42.87
CA ARG A 54 30.92 -18.01 -42.48
C ARG A 54 30.24 -18.44 -41.18
N GLY A 55 29.93 -19.72 -41.03
CA GLY A 55 29.38 -20.28 -39.79
C GLY A 55 30.29 -20.03 -38.59
N ILE A 56 31.61 -20.17 -38.75
CA ILE A 56 32.59 -19.87 -37.69
C ILE A 56 32.57 -18.39 -37.30
N GLU A 57 32.45 -17.46 -38.26
CA GLU A 57 32.32 -16.03 -37.99
C GLU A 57 31.07 -15.71 -37.15
N LEU A 58 29.92 -16.28 -37.53
CA LEU A 58 28.65 -16.11 -36.83
C LEU A 58 28.74 -16.64 -35.39
N LEU A 59 29.28 -17.85 -35.20
CA LEU A 59 29.49 -18.43 -33.88
C LEU A 59 30.47 -17.59 -33.04
N SER A 60 31.52 -17.05 -33.65
CA SER A 60 32.49 -16.18 -32.98
C SER A 60 31.82 -14.89 -32.49
N GLU A 61 30.93 -14.29 -33.28
CA GLU A 61 30.19 -13.10 -32.86
C GLU A 61 29.17 -13.41 -31.75
N LEU A 62 28.46 -14.54 -31.83
CA LEU A 62 27.56 -14.98 -30.76
C LEU A 62 28.32 -15.13 -29.43
N LEU A 63 29.49 -15.78 -29.46
CA LEU A 63 30.34 -15.93 -28.28
C LEU A 63 30.84 -14.59 -27.74
N ARG A 64 31.21 -13.64 -28.62
CA ARG A 64 31.59 -12.28 -28.22
C ARG A 64 30.42 -11.54 -27.56
N ARG A 65 29.19 -11.66 -28.08
CA ARG A 65 28.00 -11.03 -27.50
C ARG A 65 27.66 -11.61 -26.13
N ARG A 66 27.61 -12.94 -26.01
CA ARG A 66 27.39 -13.63 -24.72
C ARG A 66 28.47 -13.29 -23.69
N SER A 67 29.73 -13.18 -24.12
CA SER A 67 30.82 -12.79 -23.23
C SER A 67 30.69 -11.34 -22.75
N ARG A 68 30.33 -10.41 -23.64
CA ARG A 68 30.06 -9.00 -23.28
C ARG A 68 28.90 -8.88 -22.30
N GLU A 69 27.82 -9.62 -22.52
CA GLU A 69 26.65 -9.63 -21.64
C GLU A 69 27.00 -10.18 -20.25
N LYS A 70 27.72 -11.32 -20.18
CA LYS A 70 28.23 -11.85 -18.91
C LYS A 70 29.12 -10.84 -18.18
N LEU A 71 30.04 -10.18 -18.88
CA LEU A 71 30.89 -9.15 -18.30
C LEU A 71 30.08 -7.93 -17.81
N SER A 72 29.02 -7.55 -18.52
CA SER A 72 28.10 -6.48 -18.11
C SER A 72 27.38 -6.84 -16.81
N CYS A 73 26.84 -8.07 -16.73
CA CYS A 73 26.20 -8.60 -15.53
C CYS A 73 27.17 -8.62 -14.34
N VAL A 74 28.39 -9.11 -14.52
CA VAL A 74 29.43 -9.11 -13.47
C VAL A 74 29.78 -7.68 -13.01
N ARG A 75 29.83 -6.71 -13.92
CA ARG A 75 30.08 -5.30 -13.56
C ARG A 75 28.94 -4.70 -12.76
N GLU A 76 27.70 -5.03 -13.10
CA GLU A 76 26.50 -4.61 -12.38
C GLU A 76 26.48 -5.21 -10.96
N ASP A 77 26.72 -6.52 -10.84
CA ASP A 77 26.84 -7.20 -9.55
C ASP A 77 27.95 -6.60 -8.69
N GLN A 78 29.10 -6.27 -9.28
CA GLN A 78 30.18 -5.58 -8.58
C GLN A 78 29.75 -4.18 -8.09
N ARG A 79 28.94 -3.45 -8.86
CA ARG A 79 28.42 -2.14 -8.45
C ARG A 79 27.49 -2.28 -7.24
N ILE A 80 26.52 -3.20 -7.33
CA ILE A 80 25.58 -3.50 -6.26
C ILE A 80 26.33 -3.90 -4.98
N TRP A 81 27.32 -4.79 -5.12
CA TRP A 81 28.14 -5.26 -4.00
C TRP A 81 28.92 -4.11 -3.34
N ARG A 82 29.56 -3.23 -4.12
CA ARG A 82 30.27 -2.05 -3.57
C ARG A 82 29.34 -1.11 -2.81
N ASP A 83 28.12 -0.90 -3.31
CA ASP A 83 27.15 -0.01 -2.66
C ASP A 83 26.58 -0.63 -1.38
N ASP A 84 26.35 -1.94 -1.37
CA ASP A 84 25.99 -2.66 -0.14
C ASP A 84 27.11 -2.58 0.90
N LEU A 85 28.37 -2.75 0.49
CA LEU A 85 29.52 -2.64 1.38
C LEU A 85 29.63 -1.24 2.01
N LYS A 86 29.40 -0.18 1.21
CA LYS A 86 29.34 1.21 1.71
C LYS A 86 28.19 1.41 2.69
N LYS A 87 27.01 0.83 2.44
CA LYS A 87 25.86 0.90 3.36
C LYS A 87 26.16 0.22 4.69
N ARG A 88 26.70 -1.00 4.67
CA ARG A 88 27.11 -1.74 5.88
C ARG A 88 28.20 -0.99 6.66
N SER A 89 29.19 -0.42 5.97
CA SER A 89 30.24 0.40 6.60
C SER A 89 29.66 1.63 7.30
N ARG A 90 28.76 2.38 6.64
CA ARG A 90 28.05 3.52 7.26
C ARG A 90 27.22 3.09 8.47
N GLN A 91 26.57 1.93 8.40
CA GLN A 91 25.80 1.39 9.52
C GLN A 91 26.70 1.02 10.71
N ARG A 92 27.82 0.35 10.46
CA ARG A 92 28.83 0.04 11.50
C ARG A 92 29.38 1.32 12.14
N GLN A 93 29.71 2.34 11.35
CA GLN A 93 30.17 3.63 11.89
C GLN A 93 29.09 4.32 12.75
N ARG A 94 27.81 4.25 12.36
CA ARG A 94 26.69 4.78 13.16
C ARG A 94 26.53 4.03 14.48
N LEU A 95 26.61 2.71 14.46
CA LEU A 95 26.52 1.88 15.67
C LEU A 95 27.71 2.14 16.59
N ALA A 96 28.94 2.13 16.08
CA ALA A 96 30.14 2.45 16.86
C ALA A 96 30.09 3.87 17.46
N LYS A 97 29.53 4.84 16.73
CA LYS A 97 29.31 6.20 17.26
C LYS A 97 28.29 6.19 18.41
N LYS A 98 27.15 5.48 18.25
CA LYS A 98 26.15 5.35 19.32
C LYS A 98 26.73 4.65 20.55
N GLU A 99 27.52 3.61 20.35
CA GLU A 99 28.18 2.86 21.42
C GLU A 99 29.20 3.73 22.16
N ARG A 100 30.03 4.49 21.45
CA ARG A 100 30.94 5.46 22.08
C ARG A 100 30.20 6.51 22.92
N ILE A 101 29.07 7.01 22.43
CA ILE A 101 28.23 7.96 23.18
C ILE A 101 27.66 7.29 24.44
N ALA A 102 27.13 6.07 24.33
CA ALA A 102 26.60 5.32 25.46
C ALA A 102 27.68 5.00 26.51
N GLN A 103 28.87 4.57 26.07
CA GLN A 103 30.01 4.32 26.96
C GLN A 103 30.49 5.61 27.65
N GLN A 104 30.47 6.74 26.94
CA GLN A 104 30.83 8.04 27.52
C GLN A 104 29.79 8.49 28.57
N GLN A 105 28.50 8.24 28.32
CA GLN A 105 27.43 8.52 29.29
C GLN A 105 27.53 7.64 30.54
N LEU A 106 27.86 6.35 30.38
CA LEU A 106 28.10 5.42 31.49
C LEU A 106 29.34 5.81 32.33
N LYS A 107 30.43 6.26 31.70
CA LYS A 107 31.64 6.72 32.40
C LYS A 107 31.44 8.02 33.19
N LEU A 108 30.43 8.82 32.85
CA LEU A 108 30.10 10.08 33.54
C LEU A 108 29.11 9.88 34.72
N GLY A 109 28.72 8.64 35.05
CA GLY A 109 28.02 8.34 36.30
C GLY A 109 26.61 8.92 36.46
N ASN A 110 25.95 9.37 35.38
CA ASN A 110 24.58 9.86 35.46
C ASN A 110 23.58 8.70 35.32
N PRO A 111 22.70 8.46 36.32
CA PRO A 111 21.61 7.50 36.18
C PRO A 111 20.60 8.00 35.13
N PRO A 112 19.75 7.11 34.58
CA PRO A 112 18.76 7.51 33.59
C PRO A 112 17.60 8.19 34.32
N GLY A 113 17.76 9.47 34.62
CA GLY A 113 16.76 10.29 35.30
C GLY A 113 16.78 11.71 34.75
N GLY A 114 15.64 12.09 34.15
CA GLY A 114 15.04 13.42 34.19
C GLY A 114 15.91 14.68 34.02
N HIS A 115 15.57 15.44 32.99
CA HIS A 115 15.86 16.86 32.77
C HIS A 115 17.30 17.26 32.39
N GLY A 116 17.37 17.92 31.23
CA GLY A 116 18.62 18.37 30.64
C GLY A 116 19.04 19.75 31.09
N VAL A 117 20.31 20.06 30.83
CA VAL A 117 20.80 21.36 30.40
C VAL A 117 21.96 21.15 29.43
N GLU A 118 22.00 22.02 28.43
CA GLU A 118 22.93 22.13 27.32
C GLU A 118 24.40 22.28 27.74
N LEU A 119 25.31 21.60 27.04
CA LEU A 119 26.64 22.14 26.75
C LEU A 119 27.01 21.84 25.30
N GLY A 120 27.30 22.92 24.58
CA GLY A 120 27.32 22.99 23.13
C GLY A 120 28.49 22.29 22.45
N THR A 121 28.18 21.67 21.31
CA THR A 121 29.16 21.35 20.26
C THR A 121 29.00 22.32 19.11
N LYS A 122 30.06 23.08 18.85
CA LYS A 122 30.19 24.08 17.80
C LYS A 122 29.93 23.48 16.41
N ASN A 123 28.91 24.05 15.75
CA ASN A 123 28.79 24.35 14.32
C ASN A 123 29.31 23.30 13.31
N ARG A 124 28.45 22.34 12.98
CA ARG A 124 27.94 22.25 11.60
C ARG A 124 26.59 22.99 11.60
N PRO A 125 26.26 23.84 10.61
CA PRO A 125 24.93 24.41 10.52
C PRO A 125 23.96 23.29 10.07
N CYS A 126 23.59 22.40 10.98
CA CYS A 126 22.33 21.70 10.86
C CYS A 126 21.26 22.76 11.13
N ASN A 127 20.45 23.02 10.11
CA ASN A 127 19.30 23.90 10.16
C ASN A 127 18.60 23.84 11.53
N ARG A 128 18.34 25.03 12.09
CA ARG A 128 17.47 25.34 13.24
C ARG A 128 16.38 24.29 13.45
N LYS A 129 15.99 23.98 14.69
CA LYS A 129 14.75 23.25 15.05
C LYS A 129 13.64 23.51 14.00
N VAL A 130 13.47 22.62 13.01
CA VAL A 130 12.52 22.83 11.91
C VAL A 130 11.27 22.05 12.30
N GLY A 131 10.45 22.57 13.22
CA GLY A 131 9.23 21.90 13.65
C GLY A 131 8.76 22.40 15.01
N TRP A 132 7.46 22.28 15.24
CA TRP A 132 6.75 22.73 16.42
C TRP A 132 6.46 21.54 17.33
N SER A 133 6.58 21.75 18.64
CA SER A 133 6.30 20.74 19.67
C SER A 133 4.93 20.91 20.33
N VAL A 134 4.28 22.05 20.12
CA VAL A 134 2.97 22.40 20.66
C VAL A 134 2.04 22.67 19.49
N GLN A 135 0.83 22.14 19.54
CA GLN A 135 -0.13 22.23 18.45
C GLN A 135 -0.54 23.68 18.14
N GLU A 136 -0.77 24.48 19.18
CA GLU A 136 -1.21 25.88 19.12
C GLU A 136 -0.18 26.80 18.46
N GLU A 137 1.10 26.41 18.46
CA GLU A 137 2.18 27.18 17.86
C GLU A 137 2.34 26.93 16.36
N ILE A 138 1.67 25.91 15.80
CA ILE A 138 1.79 25.53 14.39
C ILE A 138 0.94 26.48 13.54
N PRO A 139 1.53 27.23 12.59
CA PRO A 139 0.77 28.02 11.62
C PRO A 139 -0.17 27.11 10.82
N GLU A 140 -1.35 27.62 10.46
CA GLU A 140 -2.34 26.85 9.71
C GLU A 140 -1.79 26.35 8.35
N GLU A 141 -0.98 27.17 7.68
CA GLU A 141 -0.27 26.84 6.44
C GLU A 141 1.22 27.12 6.62
N THR A 142 2.06 26.11 6.35
CA THR A 142 3.52 26.25 6.47
C THR A 142 4.22 26.21 5.12
N GLY A 143 3.57 25.67 4.08
CA GLY A 143 4.11 25.60 2.72
C GLY A 143 5.38 24.75 2.60
N LYS A 144 5.67 23.90 3.61
CA LYS A 144 6.86 23.07 3.63
C LYS A 144 6.65 21.79 2.85
N GLU A 145 7.73 21.32 2.21
CA GLU A 145 7.69 20.09 1.43
C GLU A 145 7.47 18.86 2.32
N TRP A 146 6.60 17.98 1.84
CA TRP A 146 6.28 16.73 2.51
C TRP A 146 7.38 15.70 2.31
N ARG A 147 8.01 15.24 3.39
CA ARG A 147 8.98 14.14 3.31
C ARG A 147 8.25 12.80 3.22
N LYS A 148 8.88 11.83 2.56
CA LYS A 148 8.32 10.47 2.37
C LYS A 148 7.84 9.80 3.66
N TYR A 149 8.58 9.93 4.76
CA TYR A 149 8.16 9.34 6.04
C TYR A 149 6.98 10.09 6.68
N GLU A 150 6.85 11.40 6.47
CA GLU A 150 5.75 12.23 6.98
C GLU A 150 4.47 11.91 6.22
N GLN A 151 4.55 11.74 4.90
CA GLN A 151 3.42 11.32 4.07
C GLN A 151 2.92 9.92 4.47
N ASP A 152 3.83 8.95 4.67
CA ASP A 152 3.47 7.59 5.07
C ASP A 152 2.77 7.56 6.44
N LYS A 153 3.22 8.43 7.35
CA LYS A 153 2.64 8.60 8.68
C LYS A 153 1.29 9.31 8.63
N CYS A 154 1.17 10.41 7.90
CA CYS A 154 -0.10 11.09 7.68
C CYS A 154 -1.14 10.13 7.08
N ARG A 155 -0.77 9.36 6.05
CA ARG A 155 -1.66 8.32 5.49
C ARG A 155 -2.10 7.30 6.54
N LYS A 156 -1.19 6.84 7.41
CA LYS A 156 -1.54 5.89 8.48
C LYS A 156 -2.54 6.51 9.46
N VAL A 157 -2.30 7.74 9.90
CA VAL A 157 -3.21 8.47 10.79
C VAL A 157 -4.58 8.66 10.14
N LEU A 158 -4.64 9.05 8.85
CA LEU A 158 -5.89 9.15 8.08
C LEU A 158 -6.63 7.82 8.00
N LEU A 159 -5.91 6.71 7.83
CA LEU A 159 -6.50 5.37 7.81
C LEU A 159 -6.85 4.84 9.20
N THR A 160 -6.54 5.57 10.27
CA THR A 160 -6.89 5.22 11.66
C THR A 160 -8.06 6.07 12.16
N PHE A 161 -8.07 7.37 11.88
CA PHE A 161 -9.05 8.33 12.41
C PHE A 161 -10.01 8.90 11.35
N GLY A 162 -9.74 8.70 10.06
CA GLY A 162 -10.53 9.25 8.96
C GLY A 162 -9.97 10.60 8.47
N ALA A 163 -10.78 11.31 7.70
CA ALA A 163 -10.49 12.66 7.21
C ALA A 163 -11.49 13.67 7.81
N GLY A 164 -11.13 14.96 7.88
CA GLY A 164 -12.04 16.04 8.32
C GLY A 164 -11.62 16.72 9.61
N GLU A 165 -11.56 16.02 10.75
CA GLU A 165 -11.17 16.63 12.05
C GLU A 165 -9.67 16.96 12.10
N TRP A 166 -9.28 18.02 11.38
CA TRP A 166 -7.88 18.31 11.09
C TRP A 166 -7.04 18.60 12.34
N ASN A 167 -7.62 19.27 13.33
CA ASN A 167 -6.98 19.51 14.62
C ASN A 167 -6.67 18.19 15.35
N ARG A 168 -7.60 17.24 15.31
CA ARG A 168 -7.39 15.94 15.91
C ARG A 168 -6.30 15.16 15.19
N ILE A 169 -6.34 15.15 13.86
CA ILE A 169 -5.32 14.50 13.02
C ILE A 169 -3.94 15.12 13.27
N GLN A 170 -3.85 16.44 13.37
CA GLN A 170 -2.62 17.18 13.68
C GLN A 170 -2.09 16.82 15.08
N GLY A 171 -2.97 16.73 16.09
CA GLY A 171 -2.62 16.29 17.44
C GLY A 171 -2.03 14.88 17.45
N CYS A 172 -2.70 13.92 16.80
CA CYS A 172 -2.18 12.55 16.68
C CYS A 172 -0.84 12.49 15.93
N LEU A 173 -0.65 13.31 14.89
CA LEU A 173 0.63 13.42 14.20
C LEU A 173 1.72 14.00 15.10
N LEU A 174 1.39 15.00 15.91
CA LEU A 174 2.33 15.61 16.86
C LEU A 174 2.75 14.62 17.95
N GLU A 175 1.82 13.84 18.49
CA GLU A 175 2.11 12.77 19.46
C GLU A 175 3.08 11.73 18.89
N GLU A 176 2.87 11.31 17.64
CA GLU A 176 3.75 10.34 16.98
C GLU A 176 5.12 10.91 16.61
N HIS A 177 5.19 12.16 16.15
CA HIS A 177 6.41 12.77 15.62
C HIS A 177 7.23 13.57 16.63
N LYS A 178 6.64 13.99 17.75
CA LYS A 178 7.18 14.93 18.77
C LYS A 178 7.49 16.34 18.27
N GLN A 179 7.76 16.48 16.97
CA GLN A 179 7.94 17.74 16.26
C GLN A 179 7.22 17.65 14.93
N LEU A 180 6.19 18.48 14.75
CA LEU A 180 5.41 18.56 13.53
C LEU A 180 5.78 19.82 12.75
N VAL A 181 5.90 19.65 11.45
CA VAL A 181 6.37 20.70 10.54
C VAL A 181 5.23 21.37 9.79
N HIS A 182 4.12 20.65 9.64
CA HIS A 182 3.00 20.92 8.76
C HIS A 182 1.78 21.39 9.55
N GLY A 183 1.12 22.42 9.04
CA GLY A 183 -0.11 22.96 9.58
C GLY A 183 -1.35 22.15 9.23
N VAL A 184 -2.49 22.58 9.77
CA VAL A 184 -3.82 22.00 9.48
C VAL A 184 -4.13 22.04 7.98
N ASN A 185 -3.87 23.17 7.32
CA ASN A 185 -4.13 23.31 5.88
C ASN A 185 -3.19 22.44 5.05
N ASP A 186 -1.94 22.25 5.47
CA ASP A 186 -1.00 21.36 4.79
C ASP A 186 -1.49 19.91 4.85
N ILE A 187 -2.00 19.47 6.01
CA ILE A 187 -2.59 18.12 6.20
C ILE A 187 -3.85 17.96 5.33
N ARG A 188 -4.71 18.98 5.30
CA ARG A 188 -5.90 18.99 4.45
C ARG A 188 -5.53 18.89 2.96
N ASN A 189 -4.57 19.69 2.50
CA ASN A 189 -4.08 19.68 1.11
C ASN A 189 -3.48 18.31 0.72
N LEU A 190 -2.73 17.69 1.64
CA LEU A 190 -2.21 16.34 1.43
C LEU A 190 -3.35 15.30 1.35
N THR A 191 -4.34 15.41 2.23
CA THR A 191 -5.51 14.51 2.25
C THR A 191 -6.34 14.65 0.99
N TYR A 192 -6.59 15.88 0.54
CA TYR A 192 -7.25 16.16 -0.74
C TYR A 192 -6.47 15.54 -1.92
N THR A 193 -5.15 15.74 -1.96
CA THR A 193 -4.28 15.13 -2.97
C THR A 193 -4.35 13.59 -2.93
N PHE A 194 -4.49 13.00 -1.75
CA PHE A 194 -4.69 11.56 -1.58
C PHE A 194 -6.04 11.08 -2.14
N LEU A 195 -7.13 11.79 -1.86
CA LEU A 195 -8.46 11.45 -2.37
C LEU A 195 -8.54 11.56 -3.89
N VAL A 196 -7.95 12.61 -4.47
CA VAL A 196 -7.85 12.77 -5.93
C VAL A 196 -7.08 11.60 -6.55
N ALA A 197 -5.95 11.22 -5.97
CA ALA A 197 -5.18 10.06 -6.45
C ALA A 197 -5.95 8.74 -6.33
N LEU A 198 -6.78 8.58 -5.30
CA LEU A 198 -7.66 7.41 -5.15
C LEU A 198 -8.73 7.38 -6.25
N ARG A 199 -9.33 8.52 -6.60
CA ARG A 199 -10.30 8.65 -7.71
C ARG A 199 -9.66 8.28 -9.05
N GLU A 200 -8.51 8.88 -9.37
CA GLU A 200 -7.77 8.59 -10.59
C GLU A 200 -7.40 7.09 -10.70
N ASN A 201 -7.07 6.47 -9.57
CA ASN A 201 -6.80 5.03 -9.55
C ASN A 201 -8.08 4.19 -9.73
N GLN A 202 -9.24 4.60 -9.20
CA GLN A 202 -10.50 3.90 -9.46
C GLN A 202 -10.86 3.95 -10.95
N GLU A 203 -10.76 5.12 -11.56
CA GLU A 203 -11.02 5.32 -12.99
C GLU A 203 -10.13 4.40 -13.85
N LYS A 204 -8.82 4.39 -13.60
CA LYS A 204 -7.86 3.49 -14.29
C LYS A 204 -8.23 2.01 -14.14
N GLN A 205 -8.66 1.58 -12.95
CA GLN A 205 -9.05 0.19 -12.68
C GLN A 205 -10.40 -0.18 -13.32
N GLN A 206 -11.32 0.79 -13.45
CA GLN A 206 -12.60 0.61 -14.15
C GLN A 206 -12.39 0.51 -15.66
N GLU A 207 -11.56 1.39 -16.24
CA GLU A 207 -11.16 1.35 -17.65
C GLU A 207 -10.46 0.03 -18.01
N ALA A 208 -9.54 -0.44 -17.17
CA ALA A 208 -8.85 -1.71 -17.39
C ALA A 208 -9.78 -2.94 -17.34
N LYS A 209 -10.91 -2.84 -16.62
CA LYS A 209 -11.92 -3.90 -16.52
C LYS A 209 -13.04 -3.76 -17.54
N ALA A 210 -13.14 -2.63 -18.23
CA ALA A 210 -14.16 -2.43 -19.24
C ALA A 210 -13.88 -3.38 -20.43
N PRO A 211 -14.83 -4.25 -20.82
CA PRO A 211 -14.66 -5.05 -22.02
C PRO A 211 -14.51 -4.11 -23.22
N LYS A 212 -13.54 -4.37 -24.10
CA LYS A 212 -13.40 -3.66 -25.40
C LYS A 212 -14.69 -3.87 -26.20
N LYS A 213 -15.66 -2.96 -26.05
CA LYS A 213 -16.85 -2.93 -26.87
C LYS A 213 -16.49 -2.27 -28.20
N GLU A 214 -16.19 -3.10 -29.19
CA GLU A 214 -16.38 -2.72 -30.58
C GLU A 214 -17.88 -2.62 -30.85
N GLY A 215 -18.34 -1.41 -31.17
CA GLY A 215 -19.64 -1.17 -31.80
C GLY A 215 -20.87 -1.23 -30.88
N GLY A 216 -21.66 -0.15 -30.89
CA GLY A 216 -23.05 -0.18 -30.45
C GLY A 216 -23.38 0.88 -29.42
N GLY A 217 -23.87 2.02 -29.93
CA GLY A 217 -24.38 3.14 -29.16
C GLY A 217 -25.48 2.72 -28.18
N GLY A 218 -25.35 3.21 -26.96
CA GLY A 218 -26.29 3.04 -25.88
C GLY A 218 -25.65 3.62 -24.63
N GLY A 219 -25.90 4.92 -24.39
CA GLY A 219 -25.40 5.65 -23.23
C GLY A 219 -25.96 5.07 -21.94
N ARG A 220 -25.35 4.00 -21.46
CA ARG A 220 -25.57 3.49 -20.12
C ARG A 220 -24.65 4.29 -19.22
N GLN A 221 -25.19 5.29 -18.53
CA GLN A 221 -24.45 5.99 -17.49
C GLN A 221 -23.84 4.94 -16.55
N PRO A 222 -22.54 5.03 -16.22
CA PRO A 222 -21.92 4.11 -15.29
C PRO A 222 -22.69 4.20 -13.97
N VAL A 223 -23.17 3.06 -13.47
CA VAL A 223 -23.75 2.99 -12.12
C VAL A 223 -22.62 3.37 -11.16
N GLN A 224 -22.69 4.57 -10.59
CA GLN A 224 -21.67 5.08 -9.68
C GLN A 224 -21.60 4.15 -8.46
N SER A 225 -20.41 3.64 -8.16
CA SER A 225 -20.23 2.83 -6.96
C SER A 225 -20.44 3.70 -5.71
N LYS A 226 -20.80 3.08 -4.58
CA LYS A 226 -20.94 3.81 -3.29
C LYS A 226 -19.63 4.52 -2.92
N GLU A 227 -18.51 3.94 -3.33
CA GLU A 227 -17.17 4.48 -3.17
C GLU A 227 -16.90 5.71 -4.06
N ASP A 228 -17.40 5.73 -5.30
CA ASP A 228 -17.24 6.89 -6.20
C ASP A 228 -18.07 8.09 -5.75
N ALA A 229 -19.31 7.85 -5.31
CA ALA A 229 -20.16 8.90 -4.74
C ALA A 229 -19.53 9.52 -3.48
N PHE A 230 -18.93 8.68 -2.63
CA PHE A 230 -18.18 9.14 -1.45
C PHE A 230 -16.98 10.00 -1.83
N LEU A 231 -16.16 9.57 -2.80
CA LEU A 231 -15.02 10.37 -3.27
C LEU A 231 -15.45 11.70 -3.85
N ALA A 232 -16.47 11.71 -4.71
CA ALA A 232 -16.96 12.94 -5.33
C ALA A 232 -17.46 13.93 -4.28
N GLY A 233 -18.24 13.47 -3.30
CA GLY A 233 -18.72 14.29 -2.19
C GLY A 233 -17.57 14.87 -1.36
N LYS A 234 -16.62 14.03 -0.93
CA LYS A 234 -15.49 14.49 -0.09
C LYS A 234 -14.51 15.41 -0.81
N ILE A 235 -14.27 15.18 -2.09
CA ILE A 235 -13.44 16.08 -2.89
C ILE A 235 -14.10 17.46 -3.01
N ALA A 236 -15.40 17.52 -3.29
CA ALA A 236 -16.15 18.78 -3.37
C ALA A 236 -16.24 19.51 -2.01
N GLU A 237 -16.45 18.77 -0.92
CA GLU A 237 -16.42 19.29 0.46
C GLU A 237 -15.08 19.98 0.73
N PHE A 238 -13.97 19.28 0.50
CA PHE A 238 -12.63 19.82 0.78
C PHE A 238 -12.22 20.94 -0.19
N GLU A 239 -12.68 20.92 -1.44
CA GLU A 239 -12.53 22.05 -2.36
C GLU A 239 -13.23 23.31 -1.84
N SER A 240 -14.44 23.17 -1.31
CA SER A 240 -15.18 24.31 -0.74
C SER A 240 -14.53 24.85 0.55
N GLU A 241 -13.86 24.00 1.32
CA GLU A 241 -13.02 24.40 2.46
C GLU A 241 -11.68 25.08 2.03
N GLY A 242 -11.35 25.08 0.74
CA GLY A 242 -10.13 25.69 0.20
C GLY A 242 -8.91 24.75 0.16
N ALA A 243 -9.12 23.43 0.07
CA ALA A 243 -8.05 22.47 -0.15
C ALA A 243 -7.45 22.61 -1.56
N LYS A 244 -6.12 22.47 -1.66
CA LYS A 244 -5.37 22.59 -2.91
C LYS A 244 -4.62 21.29 -3.22
N ARG A 245 -4.57 20.92 -4.49
CA ARG A 245 -3.76 19.78 -4.96
C ARG A 245 -2.27 20.11 -4.86
N ILE A 246 -1.49 19.21 -4.28
CA ILE A 246 -0.02 19.29 -4.27
C ILE A 246 0.47 18.62 -5.56
N LEU A 247 1.10 19.40 -6.45
CA LEU A 247 1.56 18.92 -7.76
C LEU A 247 2.87 18.12 -7.66
N ASP A 248 3.85 18.64 -6.93
CA ASP A 248 5.19 18.05 -6.84
C ASP A 248 5.35 17.15 -5.60
N LEU A 249 4.46 16.16 -5.46
CA LEU A 249 4.56 15.20 -4.36
C LEU A 249 5.71 14.22 -4.62
N THR A 250 6.80 14.34 -3.86
CA THR A 250 8.08 13.62 -4.08
C THR A 250 7.96 12.08 -4.12
N ASN A 251 6.85 11.51 -3.62
CA ASN A 251 6.64 10.07 -3.60
C ASN A 251 5.14 9.75 -3.66
N GLU A 252 4.61 9.64 -4.88
CA GLU A 252 3.24 9.21 -5.14
C GLU A 252 2.89 7.91 -4.38
N TRP A 253 1.68 7.90 -3.83
CA TRP A 253 1.16 6.95 -2.84
C TRP A 253 1.55 5.48 -3.12
N PRO A 254 2.57 4.92 -2.43
CA PRO A 254 3.09 3.60 -2.78
C PRO A 254 2.05 2.52 -2.57
N LYS A 255 1.85 1.64 -3.57
CA LYS A 255 0.87 0.55 -3.58
C LYS A 255 -0.59 0.98 -3.76
N ILE A 256 -0.86 2.22 -4.18
CA ILE A 256 -2.23 2.68 -4.46
C ILE A 256 -2.94 1.79 -5.48
N ASP A 257 -2.22 1.26 -6.48
CA ASP A 257 -2.80 0.36 -7.48
C ASP A 257 -3.38 -0.93 -6.88
N LYS A 258 -2.77 -1.43 -5.80
CA LYS A 258 -3.16 -2.69 -5.14
C LYS A 258 -4.09 -2.47 -3.96
N LEU A 259 -3.85 -1.41 -3.18
CA LEU A 259 -4.53 -1.17 -1.90
C LEU A 259 -5.53 -0.01 -1.95
N GLY A 260 -5.61 0.72 -3.06
CA GLY A 260 -6.43 1.93 -3.17
C GLY A 260 -7.90 1.69 -2.84
N LEU A 261 -8.50 0.60 -3.36
CA LEU A 261 -9.89 0.25 -3.04
C LEU A 261 -10.07 -0.11 -1.56
N SER A 262 -9.11 -0.82 -0.94
CA SER A 262 -9.15 -1.15 0.48
C SER A 262 -9.03 0.10 1.35
N TRP A 263 -8.15 1.05 0.98
CA TRP A 263 -8.01 2.33 1.66
C TRP A 263 -9.28 3.16 1.55
N LEU A 264 -9.86 3.23 0.35
CA LEU A 264 -11.10 3.96 0.09
C LEU A 264 -12.26 3.42 0.92
N ARG A 265 -12.46 2.09 0.94
CA ARG A 265 -13.49 1.46 1.79
C ARG A 265 -13.26 1.75 3.26
N LYS A 266 -12.01 1.77 3.72
CA LYS A 266 -11.67 2.10 5.10
C LYS A 266 -11.98 3.57 5.42
N LEU A 267 -11.62 4.50 4.54
CA LEU A 267 -11.94 5.92 4.72
C LEU A 267 -13.44 6.15 4.77
N ARG A 268 -14.20 5.53 3.86
CA ARG A 268 -15.67 5.60 3.86
C ARG A 268 -16.26 5.00 5.13
N LEU A 269 -15.73 3.88 5.62
CA LEU A 269 -16.16 3.29 6.90
C LEU A 269 -15.93 4.26 8.07
N LEU A 270 -14.74 4.86 8.15
CA LEU A 270 -14.40 5.82 9.19
C LEU A 270 -15.28 7.07 9.13
N ASP A 271 -15.65 7.51 7.93
CA ASP A 271 -16.58 8.60 7.72
C ASP A 271 -17.97 8.30 8.29
N LEU A 272 -18.51 7.12 7.99
CA LEU A 272 -19.78 6.66 8.53
C LEU A 272 -19.74 6.49 10.06
N ILE A 273 -18.62 6.02 10.60
CA ILE A 273 -18.43 5.89 12.05
C ILE A 273 -18.41 7.27 12.71
N ARG A 274 -17.73 8.26 12.11
CA ARG A 274 -17.72 9.64 12.61
C ARG A 274 -19.13 10.19 12.61
N ASP A 275 -19.85 10.10 11.51
CA ASP A 275 -21.21 10.63 11.41
C ASP A 275 -22.13 9.97 12.44
N ALA A 276 -22.02 8.65 12.64
CA ALA A 276 -22.75 7.93 13.67
C ALA A 276 -22.36 8.35 15.10
N ALA A 277 -21.08 8.58 15.36
CA ALA A 277 -20.61 9.04 16.66
C ALA A 277 -21.07 10.47 16.98
N LEU A 278 -21.14 11.35 15.96
CA LEU A 278 -21.69 12.70 16.10
C LEU A 278 -23.20 12.64 16.38
N MET A 279 -23.96 11.81 15.65
CA MET A 279 -25.39 11.59 15.92
C MET A 279 -25.65 11.13 17.36
N GLY A 280 -24.80 10.27 17.92
CA GLY A 280 -24.93 9.80 19.31
C GLY A 280 -24.53 10.83 20.38
N ARG A 281 -23.80 11.90 20.00
CA ARG A 281 -23.41 13.00 20.91
C ARG A 281 -24.40 14.16 20.89
N ASP A 282 -25.05 14.37 19.75
CA ASP A 282 -26.07 15.42 19.58
C ASP A 282 -27.35 15.01 20.31
N GLU A 283 -27.75 15.78 21.33
CA GLU A 283 -28.91 15.46 22.17
C GLU A 283 -30.21 15.32 21.35
N GLU A 284 -30.37 16.14 20.30
CA GLU A 284 -31.54 16.10 19.42
C GLU A 284 -31.61 14.84 18.54
N ARG A 285 -30.44 14.29 18.17
CA ARG A 285 -30.33 13.14 17.27
C ARG A 285 -30.00 11.83 17.98
N ARG A 286 -29.83 11.91 19.30
CA ARG A 286 -29.51 10.78 20.16
C ARG A 286 -30.54 9.67 20.08
N GLN A 287 -31.83 10.03 19.97
CA GLN A 287 -32.89 9.04 19.81
C GLN A 287 -32.77 8.32 18.46
N GLU A 288 -32.49 9.03 17.36
CA GLU A 288 -32.26 8.41 16.04
C GLU A 288 -31.09 7.43 16.08
N PHE A 289 -30.02 7.82 16.79
CA PHE A 289 -28.87 6.95 17.02
C PHE A 289 -29.24 5.70 17.81
N ASP A 290 -29.97 5.84 18.91
CA ASP A 290 -30.38 4.73 19.75
C ASP A 290 -31.32 3.76 19.01
N ASP A 291 -32.25 4.28 18.20
CA ASP A 291 -33.16 3.49 17.36
C ASP A 291 -32.38 2.72 16.27
N ALA A 292 -31.39 3.36 15.63
CA ALA A 292 -30.51 2.70 14.67
C ALA A 292 -29.69 1.58 15.32
N MET A 293 -29.15 1.80 16.53
CA MET A 293 -28.41 0.78 17.28
C MET A 293 -29.30 -0.38 17.71
N ALA A 294 -30.55 -0.11 18.10
CA ALA A 294 -31.54 -1.15 18.41
C ALA A 294 -31.83 -2.02 17.18
N THR A 295 -32.00 -1.41 16.00
CA THR A 295 -32.20 -2.13 14.74
C THR A 295 -31.02 -3.06 14.41
N ILE A 296 -29.78 -2.60 14.64
CA ILE A 296 -28.59 -3.43 14.41
C ILE A 296 -28.56 -4.64 15.36
N SER A 297 -29.02 -4.47 16.61
CA SER A 297 -29.05 -5.53 17.61
C SER A 297 -30.06 -6.65 17.34
N GLU A 298 -30.94 -6.48 16.37
CA GLU A 298 -31.81 -7.55 15.86
C GLU A 298 -31.03 -8.59 15.05
N SER A 299 -29.80 -8.26 14.61
CA SER A 299 -28.91 -9.22 13.96
C SER A 299 -28.30 -10.20 14.96
N SER A 300 -27.86 -11.37 14.47
CA SER A 300 -27.22 -12.37 15.33
C SER A 300 -25.92 -11.80 15.93
N PRO A 301 -25.79 -11.75 17.27
CA PRO A 301 -24.58 -11.26 17.90
C PRO A 301 -23.38 -12.18 17.58
N PRO A 302 -22.15 -11.64 17.57
CA PRO A 302 -20.94 -12.42 17.31
C PRO A 302 -20.67 -13.47 18.41
N VAL A 303 -21.11 -13.20 19.65
CA VAL A 303 -21.00 -14.09 20.80
C VAL A 303 -22.15 -13.81 21.77
N ASP A 304 -22.58 -14.81 22.55
CA ASP A 304 -23.80 -14.73 23.37
C ASP A 304 -23.80 -13.59 24.39
N TRP A 305 -22.63 -13.21 24.93
CA TRP A 305 -22.53 -12.10 25.87
C TRP A 305 -22.48 -10.73 25.21
N TRP A 306 -22.40 -10.65 23.88
CA TRP A 306 -22.31 -9.38 23.16
C TRP A 306 -23.62 -8.60 23.26
N SER A 307 -23.56 -7.37 23.73
CA SER A 307 -24.74 -6.54 24.02
C SER A 307 -24.80 -5.34 23.09
N ILE A 308 -25.95 -4.68 23.04
CA ILE A 308 -26.12 -3.37 22.36
C ILE A 308 -25.13 -2.35 22.94
N ALA A 309 -24.87 -2.41 24.25
CA ALA A 309 -23.88 -1.56 24.89
C ALA A 309 -22.47 -1.83 24.35
N ALA A 310 -22.11 -3.10 24.08
CA ALA A 310 -20.84 -3.46 23.45
C ALA A 310 -20.72 -2.92 22.03
N ASP A 311 -21.80 -2.93 21.23
CA ASP A 311 -21.82 -2.32 19.90
C ASP A 311 -21.62 -0.80 19.96
N LYS A 312 -22.34 -0.11 20.87
CA LYS A 312 -22.18 1.34 21.10
C LYS A 312 -20.76 1.67 21.54
N ALA A 313 -20.23 0.92 22.51
CA ALA A 313 -18.88 1.09 23.03
C ALA A 313 -17.81 0.84 21.96
N LEU A 314 -18.00 -0.16 21.08
CA LEU A 314 -17.09 -0.41 19.97
C LEU A 314 -17.12 0.75 18.96
N LEU A 315 -18.30 1.22 18.58
CA LEU A 315 -18.46 2.31 17.61
C LEU A 315 -17.83 3.62 18.13
N LEU A 316 -18.22 4.05 19.34
CA LEU A 316 -17.72 5.26 19.97
C LEU A 316 -16.24 5.13 20.33
N GLY A 317 -15.81 3.95 20.78
CA GLY A 317 -14.42 3.63 21.06
C GLY A 317 -13.53 3.71 19.83
N VAL A 318 -13.98 3.18 18.67
CA VAL A 318 -13.25 3.33 17.39
C VAL A 318 -13.19 4.79 16.99
N TYR A 319 -14.28 5.53 17.16
CA TYR A 319 -14.27 6.97 16.91
C TYR A 319 -13.32 7.71 17.85
N LYS A 320 -13.14 7.32 19.13
CA LYS A 320 -12.27 8.01 20.12
C LYS A 320 -10.79 7.61 20.05
N HIS A 321 -10.49 6.32 19.96
CA HIS A 321 -9.13 5.75 20.02
C HIS A 321 -8.52 5.42 18.65
N GLY A 322 -9.34 5.49 17.60
CA GLY A 322 -8.95 5.15 16.25
C GLY A 322 -9.14 3.66 15.94
N TYR A 323 -9.32 3.37 14.66
CA TYR A 323 -9.56 2.03 14.17
C TYR A 323 -8.35 1.12 14.35
N GLY A 324 -8.58 -0.04 14.98
CA GLY A 324 -7.56 -1.04 15.28
C GLY A 324 -6.94 -0.91 16.67
N SER A 325 -7.29 0.14 17.44
CA SER A 325 -6.85 0.33 18.83
C SER A 325 -7.77 -0.40 19.83
N PHE A 326 -8.10 -1.67 19.59
CA PHE A 326 -9.10 -2.39 20.39
C PHE A 326 -8.69 -2.56 21.86
N ASP A 327 -7.40 -2.70 22.14
CA ASP A 327 -6.91 -2.80 23.52
C ASP A 327 -7.20 -1.51 24.30
N LYS A 328 -6.93 -0.35 23.68
CA LYS A 328 -7.26 0.96 24.28
C LYS A 328 -8.76 1.15 24.50
N ILE A 329 -9.59 0.63 23.60
CA ILE A 329 -11.06 0.69 23.74
C ILE A 329 -11.52 -0.16 24.92
N ARG A 330 -10.92 -1.34 25.14
CA ARG A 330 -11.25 -2.23 26.26
C ARG A 330 -10.78 -1.68 27.61
N GLU A 331 -9.66 -0.98 27.61
CA GLU A 331 -9.08 -0.34 28.81
C GLU A 331 -9.73 1.01 29.15
N ASP A 332 -10.53 1.59 28.24
CA ASP A 332 -11.21 2.87 28.47
C ASP A 332 -12.25 2.73 29.59
N PRO A 333 -12.15 3.49 30.70
CA PRO A 333 -13.13 3.44 31.80
C PRO A 333 -14.57 3.70 31.37
N GLU A 334 -14.79 4.43 30.28
CA GLU A 334 -16.11 4.75 29.71
C GLU A 334 -16.75 3.53 29.01
N TYR A 335 -15.93 2.60 28.50
CA TYR A 335 -16.38 1.50 27.64
C TYR A 335 -16.11 0.11 28.22
N ALA A 336 -15.22 -0.02 29.20
CA ALA A 336 -14.78 -1.29 29.77
C ALA A 336 -15.95 -2.16 30.27
N SER A 337 -16.94 -1.55 30.93
CA SER A 337 -18.11 -2.25 31.46
C SER A 337 -19.04 -2.80 30.37
N ALA A 338 -18.97 -2.28 29.14
CA ALA A 338 -19.78 -2.80 28.04
C ALA A 338 -19.27 -4.15 27.51
N PHE A 339 -17.99 -4.46 27.73
CA PHE A 339 -17.34 -5.70 27.27
C PHE A 339 -17.27 -6.79 28.35
N THR A 340 -17.86 -6.56 29.52
CA THR A 340 -18.00 -7.59 30.55
C THR A 340 -19.26 -8.42 30.31
N PRO A 341 -19.18 -9.76 30.39
CA PRO A 341 -20.36 -10.60 30.23
C PRO A 341 -21.44 -10.29 31.27
N ASP A 342 -22.67 -10.03 30.79
CA ASP A 342 -23.87 -9.91 31.63
C ASP A 342 -24.76 -11.13 31.39
N GLU A 343 -25.06 -11.87 32.46
CA GLU A 343 -25.90 -13.07 32.44
C GLU A 343 -27.27 -12.81 31.81
N ARG A 344 -27.85 -11.62 32.05
CA ARG A 344 -29.15 -11.24 31.47
C ARG A 344 -29.10 -11.13 29.96
N ASN A 345 -28.03 -10.52 29.44
CA ASN A 345 -27.83 -10.37 28.00
C ASN A 345 -27.54 -11.72 27.33
N ILE A 346 -26.79 -12.60 28.01
CA ILE A 346 -26.56 -13.98 27.55
C ILE A 346 -27.88 -14.72 27.42
N GLU A 347 -28.73 -14.70 28.46
CA GLU A 347 -30.03 -15.37 28.45
C GLU A 347 -30.95 -14.81 27.35
N GLU A 348 -31.00 -13.48 27.18
CA GLU A 348 -31.79 -12.85 26.13
C GLU A 348 -31.32 -13.27 24.73
N ASN A 349 -30.01 -13.26 24.49
CA ASN A 349 -29.44 -13.65 23.20
C ASN A 349 -29.65 -15.13 22.90
N LEU A 350 -29.53 -16.00 23.91
CA LEU A 350 -29.87 -17.42 23.78
C LEU A 350 -31.36 -17.60 23.48
N ARG A 351 -32.25 -16.87 24.17
CA ARG A 351 -33.70 -16.89 23.91
C ARG A 351 -34.01 -16.43 22.48
N LYS A 352 -33.39 -15.35 21.99
CA LYS A 352 -33.52 -14.89 20.60
C LYS A 352 -33.08 -15.99 19.64
N LYS A 353 -31.91 -16.59 19.86
CA LYS A 353 -31.42 -17.73 19.04
C LYS A 353 -32.39 -18.91 19.05
N GLU A 354 -33.03 -19.19 20.17
CA GLU A 354 -34.06 -20.24 20.30
C GLU A 354 -35.37 -19.88 19.60
N GLN A 355 -35.80 -18.63 19.67
CA GLN A 355 -36.97 -18.14 18.94
C GLN A 355 -36.81 -18.26 17.42
N PHE A 356 -35.58 -18.07 16.93
CA PHE A 356 -35.21 -18.27 15.53
C PHE A 356 -34.71 -19.69 15.21
N ARG A 357 -34.77 -20.66 16.16
CA ARG A 357 -34.49 -22.07 15.82
C ARG A 357 -35.55 -22.57 14.86
N HIS A 358 -35.09 -22.95 13.67
CA HIS A 358 -35.90 -23.62 12.68
C HIS A 358 -36.49 -24.92 13.24
N LYS A 359 -37.81 -25.10 13.12
CA LYS A 359 -38.50 -26.33 13.52
C LYS A 359 -37.99 -27.55 12.72
N PRO A 360 -38.10 -28.78 13.25
CA PRO A 360 -37.84 -30.00 12.49
C PRO A 360 -38.66 -29.97 11.19
N GLY A 361 -37.99 -30.00 10.03
CA GLY A 361 -38.62 -29.90 8.70
C GLY A 361 -38.49 -28.56 7.96
N CYS A 362 -37.71 -27.57 8.45
CA CYS A 362 -37.47 -26.33 7.69
C CYS A 362 -36.63 -26.55 6.41
N ASN A 363 -37.11 -26.05 5.27
CA ASN A 363 -36.43 -26.06 3.97
C ASN A 363 -35.55 -24.82 3.69
N CYS A 364 -35.13 -24.12 4.73
CA CYS A 364 -34.30 -22.93 4.64
C CYS A 364 -32.85 -23.26 4.22
N VAL A 365 -32.28 -22.49 3.28
CA VAL A 365 -30.95 -22.71 2.68
C VAL A 365 -29.80 -22.56 3.70
N SER A 366 -30.03 -21.84 4.79
CA SER A 366 -29.09 -21.54 5.88
C SER A 366 -29.19 -22.52 7.07
N CYS A 367 -29.96 -23.60 6.95
CA CYS A 367 -30.21 -24.53 8.05
C CYS A 367 -29.12 -25.60 8.20
N ALA A 368 -28.62 -25.81 9.43
CA ALA A 368 -27.68 -26.87 9.78
C ALA A 368 -28.35 -28.21 10.16
N HIS A 369 -29.68 -28.30 10.11
CA HIS A 369 -30.35 -29.59 10.34
C HIS A 369 -30.07 -30.54 9.16
N PRO A 370 -29.79 -31.82 9.42
CA PRO A 370 -29.71 -32.82 8.35
C PRO A 370 -31.05 -32.80 7.61
N ARG A 371 -31.02 -32.49 6.31
CA ARG A 371 -32.19 -32.68 5.45
C ARG A 371 -32.62 -34.12 5.65
N ASN A 372 -33.83 -34.34 6.19
CA ASN A 372 -34.41 -35.67 6.24
C ASN A 372 -34.42 -36.19 4.80
N LYS A 373 -33.66 -37.25 4.56
CA LYS A 373 -33.62 -37.97 3.30
C LYS A 373 -34.91 -38.75 3.10
#